data_AF-A0A1B6KD84-F1
#
_entry.id   AF-A0A1B6KD84-F1
#
_cell.length_a   1.000
_cell.length_b   1.000
_cell.length_c   1.000
_cell.angle_alpha   90.00
_cell.angle_beta   90.00
_cell.angle_gamma   90.00
#
_symmetry.space_group_name_H-M   'P 1'
#
loop_
_entity.id
_entity.type
_entity.pdbx_description
1 polymer ?
#
loop_
_entity_poly.entity_id
_entity_poly.type
_entity_poly.pdbx_seq_one_letter_code
_entity_poly.pdbx_strand_id
1 'polypeptide(L)'
;EQWCSLCRYTQPYIFDMSIVSSLLILGAYLSCVQSQRVVPEDCMWCLCQAVSGCNLTRGCPPDGGGCGPLNISAAYWRTVDSPNITSGPSSKLEAYHGCVSQLACAHTCVQRYVSKNQKDCNLDGVVDCLDFAAIHKYGALECSTPLPPEFQQRLQNCLQDQQNPSSNVEPIIIILVTVTALLSLVFIFLFVKNEYEVLD
;
A
#
# COMPACT_ATOMS: atom_id res chain seq x y z
N GLU A 1 -42.70 -47.99 26.90
CA GLU A 1 -42.92 -47.15 25.70
C GLU A 1 -43.28 -45.74 26.17
N GLN A 2 -42.94 -44.71 25.37
CA GLN A 2 -43.59 -43.39 25.37
C GLN A 2 -42.93 -42.17 26.08
N TRP A 3 -41.60 -42.08 26.18
CA TRP A 3 -40.92 -40.83 26.55
C TRP A 3 -39.65 -40.50 25.72
N CYS A 4 -39.65 -40.79 24.42
CA CYS A 4 -38.52 -40.51 23.52
C CYS A 4 -38.92 -39.69 22.28
N SER A 5 -39.42 -38.46 22.47
CA SER A 5 -39.87 -37.64 21.32
C SER A 5 -39.66 -36.12 21.44
N LEU A 6 -38.89 -35.62 22.41
CA LEU A 6 -38.68 -34.16 22.56
C LEU A 6 -37.27 -33.62 22.29
N CYS A 7 -36.29 -34.46 21.92
CA CYS A 7 -34.93 -33.99 21.55
C CYS A 7 -34.63 -34.15 20.05
N ARG A 8 -35.57 -33.79 19.16
CA ARG A 8 -35.33 -33.83 17.71
C ARG A 8 -35.84 -32.58 16.97
N TYR A 9 -35.85 -31.42 17.63
CA TYR A 9 -36.27 -30.17 16.99
C TYR A 9 -35.60 -28.89 17.53
N THR A 10 -34.33 -28.98 17.90
CA THR A 10 -33.40 -27.85 17.87
C THR A 10 -32.13 -28.48 17.30
N GLN A 11 -31.79 -28.32 16.03
CA GLN A 11 -30.92 -27.25 15.56
C GLN A 11 -30.67 -27.42 14.04
N PRO A 12 -31.46 -26.80 13.14
CA PRO A 12 -30.97 -26.56 11.78
C PRO A 12 -30.36 -25.17 11.62
N TYR A 13 -30.67 -24.22 12.52
CA TYR A 13 -30.32 -22.81 12.36
C TYR A 13 -28.92 -22.42 12.87
N ILE A 14 -28.32 -23.18 13.78
CA ILE A 14 -26.97 -22.86 14.30
C ILE A 14 -25.86 -23.20 13.29
N PHE A 15 -26.04 -24.24 12.46
CA PHE A 15 -25.05 -24.62 11.44
C PHE A 15 -24.98 -23.61 10.28
N ASP A 16 -26.10 -22.98 9.91
CA ASP A 16 -26.13 -21.96 8.86
C ASP A 16 -25.41 -20.67 9.26
N MET A 17 -25.45 -20.28 10.54
CA MET A 17 -24.85 -19.02 11.00
C MET A 17 -23.31 -19.01 10.93
N SER A 18 -22.67 -20.18 11.02
CA SER A 18 -21.21 -20.32 10.88
C SER A 18 -20.75 -20.12 9.43
N ILE A 19 -21.52 -20.65 8.47
CA ILE A 19 -21.26 -20.50 7.04
C ILE A 19 -21.48 -19.04 6.63
N VAL A 20 -22.57 -18.42 7.10
CA VAL A 20 -22.85 -17.00 6.84
C VAL A 20 -21.76 -16.11 7.44
N SER A 21 -21.31 -16.37 8.67
CA SER A 21 -20.21 -15.64 9.30
C SER A 21 -18.90 -15.79 8.51
N SER A 22 -18.56 -17.01 8.09
CA SER A 22 -17.35 -17.30 7.30
C SER A 22 -17.38 -16.65 5.91
N LEU A 23 -18.55 -16.62 5.26
CA LEU A 23 -18.76 -15.94 3.98
C LEU A 23 -18.72 -14.42 4.12
N LEU A 24 -19.25 -13.84 5.21
CA LEU A 24 -19.16 -12.41 5.51
C LEU A 24 -17.72 -12.00 5.80
N ILE A 25 -16.97 -12.82 6.55
CA ILE A 25 -15.55 -12.61 6.82
C ILE A 25 -14.76 -12.70 5.50
N LEU A 26 -14.97 -13.72 4.68
CA LEU A 26 -14.32 -13.85 3.36
C LEU A 26 -14.65 -12.67 2.42
N GLY A 27 -15.90 -12.20 2.41
CA GLY A 27 -16.33 -11.03 1.66
C GLY A 27 -15.66 -9.73 2.15
N ALA A 28 -15.52 -9.54 3.46
CA ALA A 28 -14.80 -8.42 4.04
C ALA A 28 -13.29 -8.47 3.73
N TYR A 29 -12.68 -9.66 3.72
CA TYR A 29 -11.28 -9.87 3.31
C TYR A 29 -11.07 -9.50 1.82
N LEU A 30 -11.94 -9.96 0.92
CA LEU A 30 -11.84 -9.65 -0.53
C LEU A 30 -11.99 -8.15 -0.81
N SER A 31 -12.78 -7.43 0.00
CA SER A 31 -12.98 -5.98 -0.11
C SER A 31 -11.74 -5.15 0.27
N CYS A 32 -10.85 -5.70 1.11
CA CYS A 32 -9.65 -5.00 1.59
C CYS A 32 -8.49 -5.04 0.59
N VAL A 33 -8.53 -5.96 -0.39
CA VAL A 33 -7.40 -6.25 -1.30
C VAL A 33 -7.20 -5.19 -2.39
N GLN A 34 -8.16 -4.30 -2.62
CA GLN A 34 -8.26 -3.59 -3.90
C GLN A 34 -7.62 -2.18 -3.97
N SER A 35 -6.54 -1.95 -3.22
CA SER A 35 -5.66 -0.81 -3.46
C SER A 35 -4.19 -1.24 -3.49
N GLN A 36 -3.83 -2.06 -4.48
CA GLN A 36 -2.42 -2.32 -4.80
C GLN A 36 -1.78 -0.99 -5.25
N ARG A 37 -0.86 -0.44 -4.44
CA ARG A 37 -0.05 0.70 -4.84
C ARG A 37 0.98 0.21 -5.86
N VAL A 38 0.93 0.76 -7.07
CA VAL A 38 1.92 0.53 -8.14
C VAL A 38 3.34 0.82 -7.68
N VAL A 39 3.58 1.93 -6.96
CA VAL A 39 4.88 2.23 -6.39
C VAL A 39 4.92 1.68 -4.97
N PRO A 40 5.81 0.72 -4.66
CA PRO A 40 5.97 0.20 -3.29
C PRO A 40 6.35 1.30 -2.31
N GLU A 41 5.96 1.16 -1.04
CA GLU A 41 6.25 2.18 -0.01
C GLU A 41 7.76 2.46 0.13
N ASP A 42 8.58 1.40 0.15
CA ASP A 42 10.04 1.51 0.25
C ASP A 42 10.61 2.30 -0.94
N CYS A 43 10.07 2.07 -2.14
CA CYS A 43 10.45 2.82 -3.32
C CYS A 43 10.03 4.29 -3.22
N MET A 44 8.81 4.57 -2.76
CA MET A 44 8.32 5.94 -2.56
C MET A 44 9.18 6.71 -1.54
N TRP A 45 9.54 6.05 -0.44
CA TRP A 45 10.44 6.60 0.57
C TRP A 45 11.82 6.91 -0.02
N CYS A 46 12.43 5.95 -0.69
CA CYS A 46 13.77 6.12 -1.27
C CYS A 46 13.80 7.13 -2.43
N LEU A 47 12.70 7.26 -3.18
CA LEU A 47 12.53 8.32 -4.17
C LEU A 47 12.55 9.71 -3.51
N CYS A 48 11.87 9.88 -2.37
CA CYS A 48 11.89 11.12 -1.59
C CYS A 48 13.34 11.47 -1.16
N GLN A 49 14.09 10.47 -0.67
CA GLN A 49 15.50 10.62 -0.30
C GLN A 49 16.38 11.01 -1.49
N ALA A 50 16.20 10.36 -2.64
CA ALA A 50 16.97 10.65 -3.86
C ALA A 50 16.74 12.08 -4.39
N VAL A 51 15.49 12.56 -4.31
CA VAL A 51 15.08 13.89 -4.80
C VAL A 51 15.60 15.03 -3.92
N SER A 52 15.41 14.96 -2.61
CA SER A 52 15.67 16.10 -1.71
C SER A 52 16.27 15.73 -0.35
N GLY A 53 16.69 14.48 -0.15
CA GLY A 53 16.94 13.95 1.20
C GLY A 53 15.65 13.89 2.04
N CYS A 54 14.51 13.75 1.35
CA CYS A 54 13.17 13.88 1.90
C CYS A 54 12.97 15.12 2.79
N ASN A 55 13.49 16.27 2.35
CA ASN A 55 13.36 17.52 3.08
C ASN A 55 11.93 18.05 3.03
N LEU A 56 11.13 17.75 4.07
CA LEU A 56 9.73 18.16 4.19
C LEU A 56 9.53 19.68 4.31
N THR A 57 10.60 20.44 4.59
CA THR A 57 10.57 21.90 4.66
C THR A 57 10.86 22.57 3.31
N ARG A 58 11.16 21.77 2.27
CA ARG A 58 11.41 22.28 0.92
C ARG A 58 10.12 22.88 0.34
N GLY A 59 10.13 24.19 0.15
CA GLY A 59 9.05 24.93 -0.52
C GLY A 59 9.11 24.84 -2.05
N CYS A 60 8.48 25.82 -2.71
CA CYS A 60 8.59 26.03 -4.14
C CYS A 60 9.75 26.96 -4.47
N PRO A 61 10.63 26.61 -5.43
CA PRO A 61 11.71 27.49 -5.82
C PRO A 61 11.18 28.70 -6.63
N PRO A 62 11.87 29.87 -6.56
CA PRO A 62 11.39 31.11 -7.17
C PRO A 62 11.44 31.10 -8.71
N ASP A 63 12.20 30.18 -9.30
CA ASP A 63 12.30 29.96 -10.75
C ASP A 63 11.08 29.22 -11.34
N GLY A 64 10.12 28.82 -10.51
CA GLY A 64 8.94 28.06 -10.93
C GLY A 64 9.20 26.58 -11.18
N GLY A 65 10.32 26.05 -10.67
CA GLY A 65 10.64 24.62 -10.69
C GLY A 65 9.70 23.76 -9.83
N GLY A 66 10.06 22.49 -9.68
CA GLY A 66 9.30 21.54 -8.88
C GLY A 66 9.28 21.89 -7.40
N CYS A 67 8.15 21.69 -6.74
CA CYS A 67 7.92 22.04 -5.35
C CYS A 67 7.97 20.81 -4.42
N GLY A 68 8.21 21.06 -3.14
CA GLY A 68 8.05 20.03 -2.11
C GLY A 68 9.20 19.01 -2.05
N PRO A 69 9.10 18.02 -1.15
CA PRO A 69 10.13 17.00 -0.95
C PRO A 69 10.32 16.10 -2.18
N LEU A 70 9.29 15.95 -3.02
CA LEU A 70 9.33 15.14 -4.24
C LEU A 70 9.56 15.96 -5.52
N ASN A 71 9.80 17.27 -5.43
CA ASN A 71 10.09 18.13 -6.59
C ASN A 71 9.05 18.01 -7.72
N ILE A 72 7.76 17.98 -7.36
CA ILE A 72 6.66 17.81 -8.30
C ILE A 72 6.36 19.17 -8.95
N SER A 73 6.25 19.23 -10.28
CA SER A 73 5.90 20.46 -10.99
C SER A 73 4.38 20.67 -11.08
N ALA A 74 3.95 21.91 -11.34
CA ALA A 74 2.53 22.22 -11.54
C ALA A 74 1.93 21.52 -12.77
N ALA A 75 2.74 21.19 -13.78
CA ALA A 75 2.32 20.38 -14.92
C ALA A 75 2.10 18.92 -14.49
N TYR A 76 3.09 18.33 -13.81
CA TYR A 76 3.01 16.97 -13.26
C TYR A 76 1.75 16.78 -12.43
N TRP A 77 1.50 17.67 -11.44
CA TRP A 77 0.32 17.62 -10.58
C TRP A 77 -1.01 17.71 -11.35
N ARG A 78 -1.08 18.55 -12.41
CA ARG A 78 -2.29 18.67 -13.25
C ARG A 78 -2.59 17.41 -14.06
N THR A 79 -1.57 16.66 -14.49
CA THR A 79 -1.78 15.43 -15.28
C THR A 79 -2.45 14.29 -14.50
N VAL A 80 -2.42 14.36 -13.17
CA VAL A 80 -2.96 13.34 -12.26
C VAL A 80 -4.24 13.77 -11.56
N ASP A 81 -4.99 14.65 -12.24
CA ASP A 81 -6.30 15.14 -11.80
C ASP A 81 -6.21 15.96 -10.51
N SER A 82 -5.06 16.60 -10.30
CA SER A 82 -4.86 17.62 -9.27
C SER A 82 -5.32 17.17 -7.86
N PRO A 83 -4.73 16.08 -7.30
CA PRO A 83 -5.10 15.63 -5.97
C PRO A 83 -4.89 16.77 -4.97
N ASN A 84 -5.77 16.85 -3.99
CA ASN A 84 -5.72 17.89 -2.98
C ASN A 84 -6.09 17.32 -1.61
N ILE A 85 -5.44 17.82 -0.57
CA ILE A 85 -5.76 17.51 0.83
C ILE A 85 -6.70 18.56 1.44
N THR A 86 -6.77 19.76 0.87
CA THR A 86 -7.59 20.85 1.43
C THR A 86 -8.99 20.87 0.85
N SER A 87 -10.00 20.99 1.73
CA SER A 87 -11.35 21.40 1.33
C SER A 87 -11.33 22.90 1.02
N GLY A 88 -11.49 23.27 -0.26
CA GLY A 88 -11.70 24.66 -0.68
C GLY A 88 -10.44 25.51 -0.81
N PRO A 89 -9.48 25.16 -1.70
CA PRO A 89 -8.41 26.07 -2.06
C PRO A 89 -8.97 27.29 -2.82
N SER A 90 -8.45 28.48 -2.53
CA SER A 90 -8.89 29.74 -3.16
C SER A 90 -8.42 29.86 -4.62
N SER A 91 -7.41 29.07 -5.01
CA SER A 91 -6.88 29.03 -6.37
C SER A 91 -6.21 27.69 -6.70
N LYS A 92 -6.00 27.42 -8.00
CA LYS A 92 -5.24 26.24 -8.45
C LYS A 92 -3.79 26.25 -7.96
N LEU A 93 -3.18 27.43 -7.82
CA LEU A 93 -1.80 27.58 -7.34
C LEU A 93 -1.70 27.19 -5.86
N GLU A 94 -2.66 27.65 -5.05
CA GLU A 94 -2.74 27.31 -3.63
C GLU A 94 -3.01 25.81 -3.44
N ALA A 95 -3.92 25.22 -4.23
CA ALA A 95 -4.17 23.78 -4.22
C ALA A 95 -2.90 22.97 -4.55
N TYR A 96 -2.18 23.39 -5.58
CA TYR A 96 -0.92 22.77 -5.98
C TYR A 96 0.12 22.86 -4.87
N HIS A 97 0.42 24.06 -4.34
CA HIS A 97 1.39 24.26 -3.26
C HIS A 97 0.99 23.46 -2.00
N GLY A 98 -0.27 23.56 -1.58
CA GLY A 98 -0.79 22.88 -0.39
C GLY A 98 -0.71 21.35 -0.49
N CYS A 99 -0.90 20.79 -1.70
CA CYS A 99 -0.72 19.37 -1.95
C CYS A 99 0.76 18.98 -1.94
N VAL A 100 1.57 19.54 -2.84
CA VAL A 100 2.95 19.05 -3.05
C VAL A 100 3.88 19.30 -1.87
N SER A 101 3.54 20.23 -0.96
CA SER A 101 4.24 20.42 0.32
C SER A 101 3.91 19.34 1.36
N GLN A 102 2.81 18.61 1.21
CA GLN A 102 2.42 17.53 2.12
C GLN A 102 2.81 16.17 1.56
N LEU A 103 3.57 15.39 2.33
CA LEU A 103 4.12 14.12 1.87
C LEU A 103 3.04 13.16 1.36
N ALA A 104 1.90 13.05 2.07
CA ALA A 104 0.80 12.17 1.68
C ALA A 104 0.18 12.54 0.32
N CYS A 105 0.00 13.85 0.03
CA CYS A 105 -0.55 14.28 -1.26
C CYS A 105 0.49 14.13 -2.36
N ALA A 106 1.75 14.45 -2.06
CA ALA A 106 2.86 14.30 -2.98
C ALA A 106 3.05 12.82 -3.38
N HIS A 107 2.98 11.88 -2.42
CA HIS A 107 2.96 10.44 -2.68
C HIS A 107 1.80 10.07 -3.60
N THR A 108 0.59 10.58 -3.33
CA THR A 108 -0.59 10.33 -4.18
C THR A 108 -0.37 10.84 -5.61
N CYS A 109 0.30 11.99 -5.79
CA CYS A 109 0.64 12.51 -7.11
C CYS A 109 1.56 11.56 -7.87
N VAL A 110 2.67 11.17 -7.24
CA VAL A 110 3.66 10.27 -7.85
C VAL A 110 3.01 8.93 -8.16
N GLN A 111 2.27 8.38 -7.21
CA GLN A 111 1.55 7.13 -7.35
C GLN A 111 0.63 7.14 -8.58
N ARG A 112 -0.19 8.19 -8.75
CA ARG A 112 -1.07 8.33 -9.92
C ARG A 112 -0.29 8.54 -11.21
N TYR A 113 0.79 9.32 -11.18
CA TYR A 113 1.56 9.64 -12.38
C TYR A 113 2.29 8.41 -12.90
N VAL A 114 2.98 7.70 -12.02
CA VAL A 114 3.68 6.46 -12.35
C VAL A 114 2.66 5.39 -12.77
N SER A 115 1.50 5.26 -12.10
CA SER A 115 0.46 4.32 -12.53
C SER A 115 -0.02 4.56 -13.97
N LYS A 116 -0.08 5.82 -14.42
CA LYS A 116 -0.46 6.18 -15.80
C LYS A 116 0.66 5.93 -16.83
N ASN A 117 1.93 5.85 -16.40
CA ASN A 117 3.09 5.96 -17.28
C ASN A 117 4.12 4.83 -17.11
N GLN A 118 3.89 3.88 -16.20
CA GLN A 118 4.82 2.79 -15.89
C GLN A 118 5.18 2.00 -17.15
N LYS A 119 6.46 1.74 -17.31
CA LYS A 119 7.06 0.94 -18.37
C LYS A 119 8.52 0.70 -18.02
N ASP A 120 9.10 -0.31 -18.65
CA ASP A 120 10.53 -0.58 -18.58
C ASP A 120 11.28 0.54 -19.33
N CYS A 121 11.99 1.37 -18.57
CA CYS A 121 12.69 2.55 -19.07
C CYS A 121 14.16 2.28 -19.34
N ASN A 122 14.77 1.37 -18.58
CA ASN A 122 16.18 0.99 -18.70
C ASN A 122 16.43 -0.23 -19.60
N LEU A 123 15.35 -0.88 -20.08
CA LEU A 123 15.32 -2.05 -20.95
C LEU A 123 15.95 -3.32 -20.33
N ASP A 124 15.82 -3.50 -19.02
CA ASP A 124 16.31 -4.69 -18.32
C ASP A 124 15.28 -5.83 -18.24
N GLY A 125 14.07 -5.61 -18.75
CA GLY A 125 12.98 -6.58 -18.78
C GLY A 125 12.11 -6.60 -17.52
N VAL A 126 12.37 -5.72 -16.55
CA VAL A 126 11.61 -5.56 -15.31
C VAL A 126 11.05 -4.13 -15.25
N VAL A 127 9.93 -3.95 -14.56
CA VAL A 127 9.42 -2.62 -14.21
C VAL A 127 9.56 -2.45 -12.71
N ASP A 128 10.55 -1.68 -12.28
CA ASP A 128 10.92 -1.56 -10.87
C ASP A 128 11.10 -0.09 -10.41
N CYS A 129 11.70 0.08 -9.22
CA CYS A 129 11.87 1.40 -8.63
C CYS A 129 12.79 2.33 -9.44
N LEU A 130 13.75 1.79 -10.21
CA LEU A 130 14.59 2.59 -11.09
C LEU A 130 13.76 3.18 -12.24
N ASP A 131 12.83 2.40 -12.81
CA ASP A 131 11.90 2.88 -13.83
C ASP A 131 10.95 3.94 -13.28
N PHE A 132 10.38 3.70 -12.10
CA PHE A 132 9.50 4.67 -11.43
C PHE A 132 10.23 5.98 -11.15
N ALA A 133 11.49 5.91 -10.73
CA ALA A 133 12.32 7.07 -10.48
C ALA A 133 12.69 7.82 -11.78
N ALA A 134 12.96 7.10 -12.87
CA ALA A 134 13.21 7.69 -14.18
C ALA A 134 11.97 8.41 -14.73
N ILE A 135 10.79 7.78 -14.62
CA ILE A 135 9.50 8.39 -14.97
C ILE A 135 9.22 9.61 -14.11
N HIS A 136 9.52 9.57 -12.81
CA HIS A 136 9.34 10.72 -11.93
C HIS A 136 10.26 11.88 -12.32
N LYS A 137 11.52 11.59 -12.65
CA LYS A 137 12.55 12.60 -12.90
C LYS A 137 12.44 13.24 -14.28
N TYR A 138 12.21 12.43 -15.31
CA TYR A 138 12.23 12.86 -16.72
C TYR A 138 10.84 12.82 -17.38
N GLY A 139 9.83 12.28 -16.70
CA GLY A 139 8.53 12.03 -17.30
C GLY A 139 8.52 10.78 -18.16
N ALA A 140 7.33 10.39 -18.61
CA ALA A 140 7.14 9.15 -19.36
C ALA A 140 7.89 9.11 -20.69
N LEU A 141 7.97 10.23 -21.41
CA LEU A 141 8.54 10.26 -22.76
C LEU A 141 10.07 10.14 -22.76
N GLU A 142 10.73 10.70 -21.75
CA GLU A 142 12.19 10.80 -21.67
C GLU A 142 12.79 9.86 -20.61
N CYS A 143 12.03 8.91 -20.07
CA CYS A 143 12.50 8.04 -18.98
C CYS A 143 13.67 7.12 -19.36
N SER A 144 13.94 6.90 -20.66
CA SER A 144 15.15 6.19 -21.11
C SER A 144 16.43 7.01 -20.95
N THR A 145 16.32 8.28 -20.53
CA THR A 145 17.48 9.10 -20.16
C THR A 145 18.11 8.56 -18.88
N PRO A 146 19.42 8.27 -18.85
CA PRO A 146 20.09 7.77 -17.65
C PRO A 146 19.90 8.71 -16.46
N LEU A 147 19.55 8.13 -15.30
CA LEU A 147 19.47 8.87 -14.06
C LEU A 147 20.85 9.50 -13.72
N PRO A 148 20.89 10.71 -13.15
CA PRO A 148 22.17 11.30 -12.74
C PRO A 148 22.83 10.42 -11.68
N PRO A 149 24.16 10.23 -11.73
CA PRO A 149 24.86 9.30 -10.85
C PRO A 149 24.53 9.49 -9.37
N GLU A 150 24.51 10.73 -8.89
CA GLU A 150 24.20 11.03 -7.49
C GLU A 150 22.76 10.69 -7.10
N PHE A 151 21.81 10.92 -8.00
CA PHE A 151 20.40 10.62 -7.75
C PHE A 151 20.19 9.10 -7.69
N GLN A 152 20.75 8.39 -8.66
CA GLN A 152 20.69 6.92 -8.71
C GLN A 152 21.38 6.29 -7.50
N GLN A 153 22.57 6.78 -7.12
CA GLN A 153 23.31 6.30 -5.97
C GLN A 153 22.50 6.49 -4.67
N ARG A 154 21.91 7.67 -4.43
CA ARG A 154 21.07 7.91 -3.26
C ARG A 154 19.86 6.97 -3.21
N LEU A 155 19.21 6.76 -4.36
CA LEU A 155 18.08 5.85 -4.48
C LEU A 155 18.47 4.41 -4.15
N GLN A 156 19.51 3.88 -4.81
CA GLN A 156 19.96 2.50 -4.65
C GLN A 156 20.46 2.21 -3.24
N ASN A 157 21.22 3.12 -2.64
CA ASN A 157 21.68 2.96 -1.25
C ASN A 157 20.49 2.85 -0.29
N CYS A 158 19.48 3.72 -0.44
CA CYS A 158 18.29 3.65 0.40
C CYS A 158 17.52 2.34 0.19
N LEU A 159 17.36 1.87 -1.05
CA LEU A 159 16.67 0.61 -1.34
C LEU A 159 17.40 -0.59 -0.72
N GLN A 160 18.73 -0.60 -0.77
CA GLN A 160 19.55 -1.62 -0.11
C GLN A 160 19.36 -1.59 1.41
N ASP A 161 19.29 -0.39 2.02
CA ASP A 161 19.03 -0.25 3.45
C ASP A 161 17.63 -0.75 3.86
N GLN A 162 16.62 -0.62 3.00
CA GLN A 162 15.29 -1.20 3.25
C GLN A 162 15.28 -2.73 3.14
N GLN A 163 16.18 -3.31 2.35
CA GLN A 163 16.30 -4.77 2.18
C GLN A 163 17.14 -5.44 3.29
N ASN A 164 17.84 -4.68 4.12
CA ASN A 164 18.60 -5.22 5.24
C ASN A 164 17.67 -5.64 6.39
N PRO A 165 17.68 -6.92 6.82
CA PRO A 165 16.72 -7.46 7.79
C PRO A 165 16.78 -6.86 9.21
N SER A 166 17.69 -5.92 9.47
CA SER A 166 17.84 -5.20 10.73
C SER A 166 16.79 -4.10 10.95
N SER A 167 16.06 -3.69 9.91
CA SER A 167 15.06 -2.61 9.94
C SER A 167 13.60 -3.10 9.95
N ASN A 168 13.37 -4.41 9.85
CA ASN A 168 12.03 -4.96 9.68
C ASN A 168 11.40 -5.37 11.02
N VAL A 169 10.47 -4.56 11.50
CA VAL A 169 9.45 -4.96 12.48
C VAL A 169 8.38 -5.84 11.78
N GLU A 170 8.79 -6.86 11.05
CA GLU A 170 7.89 -7.81 10.38
C GLU A 170 7.71 -9.19 11.07
N PRO A 171 8.55 -9.68 12.02
CA PRO A 171 8.25 -10.98 12.60
C PRO A 171 7.01 -10.94 13.49
N ILE A 172 6.62 -9.78 14.04
CA ILE A 172 5.52 -9.70 15.01
C ILE A 172 4.16 -9.96 14.35
N ILE A 173 3.90 -9.41 13.16
CA ILE A 173 2.61 -9.59 12.48
C ILE A 173 2.45 -11.03 12.00
N ILE A 174 3.49 -11.63 11.44
CA ILE A 174 3.48 -13.03 10.99
C ILE A 174 3.30 -13.98 12.19
N ILE A 175 3.97 -13.72 13.31
CA ILE A 175 3.81 -14.50 14.55
C ILE A 175 2.38 -14.35 15.09
N LEU A 176 1.81 -13.15 15.13
CA LEU A 176 0.44 -12.94 15.60
C LEU A 176 -0.60 -13.64 14.72
N VAL A 177 -0.44 -13.61 13.39
CA VAL A 177 -1.35 -14.27 12.44
C VAL A 177 -1.26 -15.79 12.53
N THR A 178 -0.05 -16.34 12.66
CA THR A 178 0.15 -17.80 12.79
C THR A 178 -0.36 -18.32 14.14
N VAL A 179 -0.13 -17.60 15.23
CA VAL A 179 -0.62 -17.99 16.58
C VAL A 179 -2.15 -17.95 16.64
N THR A 180 -2.79 -16.93 16.06
CA THR A 180 -4.26 -16.83 16.05
C THR A 180 -4.91 -17.92 15.19
N ALA A 181 -4.32 -18.27 14.04
CA ALA A 181 -4.78 -19.39 13.22
C ALA A 181 -4.66 -20.74 13.94
N LEU A 182 -3.53 -20.98 14.63
CA LEU A 182 -3.32 -22.21 15.40
C LEU A 182 -4.28 -22.32 16.58
N LEU A 183 -4.53 -21.23 17.31
CA LEU A 183 -5.50 -21.21 18.41
C LEU A 183 -6.92 -21.50 17.92
N SER A 184 -7.28 -21.00 16.73
CA SER A 184 -8.59 -21.26 16.11
C SER A 184 -8.74 -22.74 15.74
N LEU A 185 -7.71 -23.36 15.17
CA LEU A 185 -7.69 -24.79 14.85
C LEU A 185 -7.77 -25.68 16.09
N VAL A 186 -7.08 -25.31 17.17
CA VAL A 186 -7.17 -26.02 18.46
C VAL A 186 -8.59 -25.94 19.02
N PHE A 187 -9.23 -24.77 18.96
CA PHE A 187 -10.60 -24.60 19.44
C PHE A 187 -11.59 -25.46 18.65
N ILE A 188 -11.46 -25.50 17.32
CA ILE A 188 -12.27 -26.37 16.46
C ILE A 188 -12.05 -27.84 16.82
N PHE A 189 -10.80 -28.28 16.99
CA PHE A 189 -10.50 -29.67 17.33
C PHE A 189 -11.04 -30.09 18.69
N LEU A 190 -10.94 -29.21 19.70
CA LEU A 190 -11.52 -29.43 21.03
C LEU A 190 -13.04 -29.48 21.00
N PHE A 191 -13.67 -28.62 20.18
CA PHE A 191 -15.13 -28.61 20.04
C PHE A 191 -15.64 -29.87 19.33
N VAL A 192 -14.98 -30.29 18.24
CA VAL A 192 -15.30 -31.53 17.53
C VAL A 192 -15.10 -32.76 18.41
N LYS A 193 -14.03 -32.78 19.21
CA LYS A 193 -13.77 -33.88 20.16
C LYS A 193 -14.86 -33.95 21.25
N ASN A 194 -15.29 -32.80 21.77
CA ASN A 194 -16.34 -32.73 22.79
C ASN A 194 -17.71 -33.15 22.25
N GLU A 195 -18.02 -32.91 20.97
CA GLU A 195 -19.25 -33.44 20.36
C GLU A 195 -19.23 -34.96 20.15
N TYR A 196 -18.06 -35.55 19.87
CA TYR A 196 -17.92 -37.01 19.74
C TYR A 196 -18.10 -37.74 21.08
N GLU A 197 -17.63 -37.17 22.19
CA GLU A 197 -17.79 -37.76 23.54
C GLU A 197 -19.24 -37.65 24.08
N VAL A 198 -20.11 -36.84 23.47
CA VAL A 198 -21.53 -36.71 23.85
C VAL A 198 -22.43 -37.68 23.07
N LEU A 199 -21.88 -38.36 22.05
CA LEU A 199 -22.60 -39.30 21.18
C LEU A 199 -22.35 -40.79 21.48
N ASP A 200 -21.48 -41.11 22.46
CA ASP A 200 -21.32 -42.44 23.08
C ASP A 200 -21.99 -42.50 24.47
#